data_AF-A0A1G0J930-F1
#
_entry.id   AF-A0A1G0J930-F1
#
_cell.length_a   1.000
_cell.length_b   1.000
_cell.length_c   1.000
_cell.angle_alpha   90.00
_cell.angle_beta   90.00
_cell.angle_gamma   90.00
#
_symmetry.space_group_name_H-M   'P 1'
#
loop_
_entity.id
_entity.type
_entity.pdbx_description
1 polymer ?
#
loop_
_entity_poly.entity_id
_entity_poly.type
_entity_poly.pdbx_seq_one_letter_code
_entity_poly.pdbx_strand_id
1 'polypeptide(L)'
;MYSTMPISNTNPGLNSGPNPRLDSLLKTPCLWRGSQYQLTHGAAQSGELSGLHTGYPALDACLPWQGWPAHALVEIITPQWGSGELQLVLPLLRRLSAEGKWILWVSPPCLPYAPGLRLAGVDTRQIVVVKAGATHVRTLWSIEKALQNRACALVLAWPGHLTGRHIRRLQLAASTGQTLGVLFHQRNIRHSASVLRMRVASSEDALQVAILKARGSYRRDTVTLARGLP
;
A
#
# COMPACT_ATOMS: atom_id res chain seq x y z
N MET A 1 26.26 55.56 -45.51
CA MET A 1 25.09 54.69 -45.75
C MET A 1 25.67 53.37 -46.23
N TYR A 2 25.81 52.32 -45.42
CA TYR A 2 24.76 51.53 -44.77
C TYR A 2 25.14 51.10 -43.35
N SER A 3 24.10 51.00 -42.51
CA SER A 3 24.10 50.55 -41.12
C SER A 3 23.86 49.04 -41.06
N THR A 4 24.61 48.30 -40.25
CA THR A 4 24.31 46.90 -39.91
C THR A 4 24.36 46.74 -38.39
N MET A 5 23.18 46.51 -37.80
CA MET A 5 22.91 46.33 -36.37
C MET A 5 23.49 45.01 -35.83
N PRO A 6 23.87 44.93 -34.54
CA PRO A 6 24.11 43.65 -33.88
C PRO A 6 22.78 42.98 -33.49
N ILE A 7 22.67 41.67 -33.71
CA ILE A 7 21.51 40.86 -33.31
C ILE A 7 21.65 40.51 -31.82
N SER A 8 20.82 41.15 -31.00
CA SER A 8 20.61 40.83 -29.59
C SER A 8 19.84 39.51 -29.47
N ASN A 9 20.48 38.44 -28.98
CA ASN A 9 19.78 37.20 -28.66
C ASN A 9 19.19 37.29 -27.24
N THR A 10 18.04 37.95 -27.11
CA THR A 10 17.24 37.95 -25.87
C THR A 10 16.46 36.64 -25.77
N ASN A 11 16.84 35.80 -24.81
CA ASN A 11 16.01 34.72 -24.28
C ASN A 11 14.73 35.34 -23.67
N PRO A 12 13.52 35.11 -24.23
CA PRO A 12 12.30 35.55 -23.57
C PRO A 12 11.97 34.54 -22.47
N GLY A 13 11.83 35.04 -21.25
CA GLY A 13 11.54 34.27 -20.05
C GLY A 13 10.30 33.39 -20.20
N LEU A 14 10.37 32.20 -19.61
CA LEU A 14 9.24 31.33 -19.30
C LEU A 14 8.31 32.08 -18.33
N ASN A 15 7.43 32.91 -18.88
CA ASN A 15 6.38 33.60 -18.15
C ASN A 15 5.34 32.57 -17.73
N SER A 16 5.40 32.13 -16.47
CA SER A 16 4.49 31.18 -15.83
C SER A 16 3.19 31.86 -15.40
N GLY A 17 2.48 32.45 -16.36
CA GLY A 17 1.10 32.89 -16.17
C GLY A 17 0.12 31.73 -16.30
N PRO A 18 -1.02 31.73 -15.59
CA PRO A 18 -2.08 30.73 -15.78
C PRO A 18 -2.54 30.77 -17.24
N ASN A 19 -2.36 29.66 -17.96
CA ASN A 19 -2.70 29.57 -19.37
C ASN A 19 -4.19 29.17 -19.50
N PRO A 20 -5.08 30.10 -19.87
CA PRO A 20 -6.53 29.86 -19.85
C PRO A 20 -6.97 28.78 -20.85
N ARG A 21 -6.16 28.52 -21.89
CA ARG A 21 -6.39 27.41 -22.84
C ARG A 21 -6.05 26.06 -22.22
N LEU A 22 -4.98 25.99 -21.42
CA LEU A 22 -4.63 24.80 -20.66
C LEU A 22 -5.70 24.51 -19.60
N ASP A 23 -6.20 25.52 -18.90
CA ASP A 23 -7.29 25.36 -17.92
C ASP A 23 -8.61 24.91 -18.56
N SER A 24 -8.86 25.31 -19.81
CA SER A 24 -10.05 24.90 -20.57
C SER A 24 -9.96 23.46 -21.06
N LEU A 25 -8.78 23.03 -21.53
CA LEU A 25 -8.48 21.62 -21.80
C LEU A 25 -8.55 20.78 -20.50
N LEU A 26 -8.03 21.35 -19.41
CA LEU A 26 -8.26 21.06 -17.99
C LEU A 26 -9.71 20.73 -17.57
N LYS A 27 -10.71 21.04 -18.39
CA LYS A 27 -12.14 20.85 -18.07
C LYS A 27 -12.82 19.84 -19.01
N THR A 28 -12.13 19.36 -20.03
CA THR A 28 -12.71 18.41 -21.01
C THR A 28 -12.86 17.00 -20.42
N PRO A 29 -14.01 16.33 -20.61
CA PRO A 29 -14.30 14.99 -20.06
C PRO A 29 -13.59 13.83 -20.78
N CYS A 30 -13.09 14.04 -22.01
CA CYS A 30 -12.36 13.03 -22.78
C CYS A 30 -10.83 13.10 -22.62
N LEU A 31 -10.32 13.93 -21.70
CA LEU A 31 -8.91 13.94 -21.36
C LEU A 31 -8.64 12.96 -20.21
N TRP A 32 -7.79 11.97 -20.48
CA TRP A 32 -7.29 11.07 -19.46
C TRP A 32 -6.34 11.84 -18.52
N ARG A 33 -6.78 12.05 -17.27
CA ARG A 33 -6.00 12.79 -16.27
C ARG A 33 -5.34 11.82 -15.31
N GLY A 34 -4.13 11.38 -15.66
CA GLY A 34 -3.35 10.47 -14.82
C GLY A 34 -3.25 11.00 -13.38
N SER A 35 -2.76 12.23 -13.18
CA SER A 35 -2.46 12.77 -11.84
C SER A 35 -3.65 13.23 -11.01
N GLN A 36 -4.86 13.31 -11.58
CA GLN A 36 -5.99 14.06 -11.02
C GLN A 36 -7.20 13.21 -10.65
N TYR A 37 -7.12 11.88 -10.77
CA TYR A 37 -8.30 11.03 -10.58
C TYR A 37 -8.91 11.06 -9.17
N GLN A 38 -8.29 11.67 -8.14
CA GLN A 38 -8.92 11.60 -6.80
C GLN A 38 -8.54 12.63 -5.72
N LEU A 39 -7.98 13.81 -6.05
CA LEU A 39 -7.72 14.83 -5.01
C LEU A 39 -8.64 16.04 -5.05
N THR A 40 -9.47 16.20 -6.08
CA THR A 40 -10.36 17.35 -6.19
C THR A 40 -11.71 16.94 -6.76
N HIS A 41 -12.70 16.83 -5.86
CA HIS A 41 -14.15 16.88 -6.14
C HIS A 41 -14.72 15.73 -7.01
N GLY A 42 -15.43 14.79 -6.36
CA GLY A 42 -16.43 13.96 -7.05
C GLY A 42 -16.53 12.48 -6.66
N ALA A 43 -15.62 11.92 -5.86
CA ALA A 43 -15.68 10.50 -5.43
C ALA A 43 -16.40 10.29 -4.08
N ALA A 44 -17.05 11.32 -3.55
CA ALA A 44 -17.90 11.22 -2.35
C ALA A 44 -19.33 10.73 -2.65
N GLN A 45 -19.64 10.35 -3.90
CA GLN A 45 -20.97 9.87 -4.30
C GLN A 45 -21.01 8.42 -4.79
N SER A 46 -19.94 7.65 -4.54
CA SER A 46 -19.97 6.19 -4.63
C SER A 46 -19.33 5.66 -3.36
N GLY A 47 -20.13 5.30 -2.36
CA GLY A 47 -19.72 4.93 -1.00
C GLY A 47 -18.89 3.64 -0.86
N GLU A 48 -18.09 3.27 -1.86
CA GLU A 48 -17.47 1.94 -1.97
C GLU A 48 -15.93 1.96 -1.99
N LEU A 49 -15.26 3.12 -1.92
CA LEU A 49 -13.79 3.21 -1.99
C LEU A 49 -13.12 3.80 -0.73
N SER A 50 -13.79 3.78 0.42
CA SER A 50 -13.13 4.13 1.68
C SER A 50 -12.29 2.95 2.17
N GLY A 51 -10.99 3.19 2.35
CA GLY A 51 -10.03 2.20 2.85
C GLY A 51 -10.10 2.03 4.37
N LEU A 52 -9.42 1.02 4.89
CA LEU A 52 -9.23 0.85 6.33
C LEU A 52 -8.10 1.77 6.78
N HIS A 53 -8.36 2.66 7.74
CA HIS A 53 -7.32 3.54 8.30
C HIS A 53 -6.04 2.78 8.67
N THR A 54 -4.89 3.34 8.29
CA THR A 54 -3.59 2.73 8.63
C THR A 54 -3.20 2.92 10.09
N GLY A 55 -3.86 3.87 10.77
CA GLY A 55 -3.46 4.35 12.10
C GLY A 55 -2.41 5.45 12.06
N TYR A 56 -1.94 5.81 10.86
CA TYR A 56 -0.97 6.87 10.64
C TYR A 56 -1.56 7.92 9.69
N PRO A 57 -2.03 9.08 10.20
CA PRO A 57 -2.68 10.10 9.36
C PRO A 57 -1.82 10.57 8.17
N ALA A 58 -0.50 10.66 8.38
CA ALA A 58 0.45 11.02 7.32
C ALA A 58 0.49 9.99 6.18
N LEU A 59 0.31 8.69 6.49
CA LEU A 59 0.24 7.64 5.48
C LEU A 59 -1.13 7.59 4.81
N ASP A 60 -2.21 7.74 5.58
CA ASP A 60 -3.58 7.79 5.05
C ASP A 60 -3.71 8.90 4.00
N ALA A 61 -3.14 10.10 4.24
CA ALA A 61 -3.16 11.22 3.31
C ALA A 61 -2.46 10.95 1.96
N CYS A 62 -1.49 10.04 1.93
CA CYS A 62 -0.78 9.65 0.72
C CYS A 62 -1.48 8.53 -0.07
N LEU A 63 -2.47 7.86 0.52
CA LEU A 63 -3.16 6.72 -0.10
C LEU A 63 -4.47 7.17 -0.76
N PRO A 64 -4.80 6.69 -1.98
CA PRO A 64 -6.05 7.04 -2.68
C PRO A 64 -7.31 6.74 -1.87
N TRP A 65 -7.25 5.70 -1.04
CA TRP A 65 -8.38 5.22 -0.22
C TRP A 65 -8.38 5.82 1.18
N GLN A 66 -7.49 6.78 1.48
CA GLN A 66 -7.29 7.31 2.83
C GLN A 66 -6.97 6.23 3.86
N GLY A 67 -6.27 5.18 3.42
CA GLY A 67 -5.93 4.02 4.22
C GLY A 67 -5.57 2.80 3.36
N TRP A 68 -5.54 1.63 4.00
CA TRP A 68 -5.39 0.34 3.34
C TRP A 68 -6.57 0.07 2.39
N PRO A 69 -6.33 -0.53 1.20
CA PRO A 69 -7.43 -0.98 0.36
C PRO A 69 -8.22 -2.08 1.08
N ALA A 70 -9.56 -2.05 1.02
CA ALA A 70 -10.40 -2.96 1.80
C ALA A 70 -10.29 -4.44 1.38
N HIS A 71 -10.25 -4.73 0.07
CA HIS A 71 -10.39 -6.09 -0.48
C HIS A 71 -9.35 -6.38 -1.57
N ALA A 72 -8.07 -6.20 -1.23
CA ALA A 72 -6.99 -6.31 -2.20
C ALA A 72 -5.70 -6.83 -1.60
N LEU A 73 -4.74 -7.08 -2.48
CA LEU A 73 -3.39 -7.46 -2.11
C LEU A 73 -2.49 -6.24 -2.01
N VAL A 74 -1.80 -6.15 -0.89
CA VAL A 74 -0.77 -5.17 -0.57
C VAL A 74 0.56 -5.90 -0.48
N GLU A 75 1.61 -5.30 -1.01
CA GLU A 75 2.98 -5.78 -0.83
C GLU A 75 3.77 -4.81 0.05
N ILE A 76 4.36 -5.35 1.12
CA ILE A 76 5.32 -4.66 1.96
C ILE A 76 6.70 -5.27 1.70
N ILE A 77 7.57 -4.45 1.09
CA ILE A 77 8.93 -4.83 0.75
C ILE A 77 9.84 -4.33 1.86
N THR A 78 10.50 -5.25 2.55
CA THR A 78 11.45 -4.90 3.61
C THR A 78 12.81 -5.55 3.34
N PRO A 79 13.95 -4.86 3.57
CA PRO A 79 15.26 -5.47 3.37
C PRO A 79 15.52 -6.62 4.35
N GLN A 80 15.03 -6.51 5.59
CA GLN A 80 15.27 -7.47 6.67
C GLN A 80 14.04 -7.64 7.55
N TRP A 81 13.79 -8.86 8.02
CA TRP A 81 12.72 -9.15 8.96
C TRP A 81 12.95 -8.44 10.30
N GLY A 82 11.88 -7.98 10.93
CA GLY A 82 11.95 -7.28 12.21
C GLY A 82 12.37 -5.81 12.11
N SER A 83 12.32 -5.20 10.92
CA SER A 83 12.63 -3.79 10.71
C SER A 83 11.41 -2.86 10.85
N GLY A 84 10.40 -3.28 11.60
CA GLY A 84 9.19 -2.50 11.83
C GLY A 84 8.09 -2.71 10.79
N GLU A 85 8.20 -3.71 9.90
CA GLU A 85 7.14 -4.06 8.96
C GLU A 85 5.83 -4.42 9.68
N LEU A 86 5.92 -5.02 10.87
CA LEU A 86 4.76 -5.30 11.72
C LEU A 86 4.23 -4.04 12.42
N GLN A 87 5.09 -3.06 12.75
CA GLN A 87 4.63 -1.79 13.35
C GLN A 87 3.71 -1.04 12.40
N LEU A 88 3.95 -1.13 11.09
CA LEU A 88 3.11 -0.51 10.08
C LEU A 88 1.66 -1.05 10.08
N VAL A 89 1.50 -2.36 10.31
CA VAL A 89 0.18 -3.01 10.31
C VAL A 89 -0.43 -3.16 11.70
N LEU A 90 0.32 -2.80 12.76
CA LEU A 90 -0.10 -2.98 14.15
C LEU A 90 -1.40 -2.26 14.52
N PRO A 91 -1.65 -1.01 14.07
CA PRO A 91 -2.92 -0.34 14.37
C PRO A 91 -4.12 -1.07 13.74
N LEU A 92 -3.92 -1.60 12.53
CA LEU A 92 -4.93 -2.40 11.85
C LEU A 92 -5.19 -3.72 12.59
N LEU A 93 -4.15 -4.40 13.07
CA LEU A 93 -4.27 -5.62 13.88
C LEU A 93 -5.08 -5.35 15.16
N ARG A 94 -4.75 -4.28 15.88
CA ARG A 94 -5.46 -3.86 17.10
C ARG A 94 -6.94 -3.63 16.81
N ARG A 95 -7.26 -2.85 15.77
CA ARG A 95 -8.64 -2.56 15.38
C ARG A 95 -9.42 -3.83 15.01
N LEU A 96 -8.91 -4.63 14.07
CA LEU A 96 -9.62 -5.81 13.59
C LEU A 96 -9.81 -6.87 14.69
N SER A 97 -8.80 -7.08 15.53
CA SER A 97 -8.92 -8.02 16.65
C SER A 97 -9.92 -7.55 17.71
N ALA A 98 -9.98 -6.24 18.01
CA ALA A 98 -10.99 -5.66 18.90
C ALA A 98 -12.42 -5.78 18.32
N GLU A 99 -12.56 -5.73 16.99
CA GLU A 99 -13.83 -5.99 16.28
C GLU A 99 -14.19 -7.49 16.23
N GLY A 100 -13.39 -8.38 16.85
CA GLY A 100 -13.62 -9.83 16.85
C GLY A 100 -13.39 -10.49 15.48
N LYS A 101 -12.61 -9.86 14.61
CA LYS A 101 -12.33 -10.37 13.25
C LYS A 101 -11.11 -11.28 13.25
N TRP A 102 -11.19 -12.39 12.53
CA TRP A 102 -10.08 -13.31 12.36
C TRP A 102 -8.94 -12.72 11.52
N ILE A 103 -7.72 -12.88 12.02
CA ILE A 103 -6.47 -12.48 11.38
C ILE A 103 -5.59 -13.71 11.22
N LEU A 104 -5.22 -14.02 9.97
CA LEU A 104 -4.38 -15.19 9.66
C LEU A 104 -2.95 -14.76 9.38
N TRP A 105 -1.99 -15.46 9.99
CA TRP A 105 -0.56 -15.29 9.77
C TRP A 105 -0.02 -16.54 9.09
N VAL A 106 0.33 -16.44 7.81
CA VAL A 106 0.75 -17.60 7.02
C VAL A 106 2.26 -17.59 6.83
N SER A 107 2.90 -18.63 7.37
CA SER A 107 4.35 -18.86 7.32
C SER A 107 5.21 -17.72 7.85
N PRO A 108 4.89 -17.09 9.00
CA PRO A 108 5.72 -16.00 9.53
C PRO A 108 7.17 -16.48 9.76
N PRO A 109 8.17 -15.62 9.51
CA PRO A 109 9.59 -16.00 9.56
C PRO A 109 10.03 -16.40 10.97
N CYS A 110 9.37 -15.86 11.98
CA CYS A 110 9.54 -16.17 13.38
C CYS A 110 8.16 -16.32 14.05
N LEU A 111 8.13 -17.02 15.20
CA LEU A 111 6.90 -17.13 15.97
C LEU A 111 6.52 -15.74 16.53
N PRO A 112 5.30 -15.24 16.29
CA PRO A 112 4.88 -13.95 16.82
C PRO A 112 4.90 -13.95 18.35
N TYR A 113 5.51 -12.92 18.94
CA TYR A 113 5.59 -12.79 20.39
C TYR A 113 4.26 -12.31 20.98
N ALA A 114 3.44 -13.25 21.45
CA ALA A 114 2.08 -12.98 21.93
C ALA A 114 2.01 -11.91 23.06
N PRO A 115 2.89 -11.88 24.07
CA PRO A 115 2.86 -10.81 25.08
C PRO A 115 3.08 -9.42 24.48
N GLY A 116 3.99 -9.27 23.51
CA GLY A 116 4.21 -7.99 22.82
C GLY A 116 2.98 -7.53 22.03
N LEU A 117 2.29 -8.46 21.37
CA LEU A 117 1.03 -8.16 20.68
C LEU A 117 -0.06 -7.70 21.64
N ARG A 118 -0.19 -8.34 22.81
CA ARG A 118 -1.15 -7.91 23.84
C ARG A 118 -0.83 -6.54 24.42
N LEU A 119 0.46 -6.26 24.66
CA LEU A 119 0.91 -4.92 25.10
C LEU A 119 0.58 -3.85 24.05
N ALA A 120 0.61 -4.20 22.77
CA ALA A 120 0.15 -3.34 21.68
C ALA A 120 -1.38 -3.28 21.51
N GLY A 121 -2.15 -3.89 22.40
CA GLY A 121 -3.62 -3.89 22.36
C GLY A 121 -4.26 -4.86 21.37
N VAL A 122 -3.50 -5.83 20.84
CA VAL A 122 -4.03 -6.83 19.90
C VAL A 122 -4.59 -8.04 20.66
N ASP A 123 -5.84 -8.41 20.40
CA ASP A 123 -6.41 -9.65 20.95
C ASP A 123 -5.84 -10.87 20.22
N THR A 124 -4.92 -11.57 20.90
CA THR A 124 -4.26 -12.76 20.35
C THR A 124 -5.21 -13.94 20.12
N ARG A 125 -6.42 -13.94 20.70
CA ARG A 125 -7.43 -14.98 20.45
C ARG A 125 -7.97 -14.94 19.03
N GLN A 126 -7.87 -13.78 18.37
CA GLN A 126 -8.30 -13.58 16.98
C GLN A 126 -7.18 -13.87 15.97
N ILE A 127 -6.00 -14.28 16.43
CA ILE A 127 -4.84 -14.57 15.57
C ILE A 127 -4.68 -16.07 15.39
N VAL A 128 -4.69 -16.51 14.13
CA VAL A 128 -4.37 -17.88 13.76
C VAL A 128 -3.06 -17.93 12.99
N VAL A 129 -2.07 -18.63 13.54
CA VAL A 129 -0.77 -18.82 12.90
C VAL A 129 -0.78 -20.14 12.12
N VAL A 130 -0.73 -20.03 10.79
CA VAL A 130 -0.62 -21.18 9.88
C VAL A 130 0.85 -21.37 9.52
N LYS A 131 1.48 -22.37 10.14
CA LYS A 131 2.78 -22.87 9.68
C LYS A 131 2.53 -23.76 8.46
N ALA A 132 2.49 -23.18 7.27
CA ALA A 132 2.46 -24.00 6.06
C ALA A 132 3.76 -24.81 6.03
N GLY A 133 3.64 -26.13 5.83
CA GLY A 133 4.75 -27.07 5.92
C GLY A 133 5.90 -26.76 4.95
N ALA A 134 6.94 -27.60 4.94
CA ALA A 134 8.23 -27.36 4.30
C ALA A 134 8.25 -26.96 2.79
N THR A 135 7.12 -26.99 2.07
CA THR A 135 7.08 -26.70 0.63
C THR A 135 6.41 -25.36 0.30
N HIS A 136 7.07 -24.61 -0.58
CA HIS A 136 6.62 -23.33 -1.13
C HIS A 136 5.20 -23.38 -1.74
N VAL A 137 4.88 -24.47 -2.42
CA VAL A 137 3.55 -24.69 -3.03
C VAL A 137 2.45 -24.73 -1.98
N ARG A 138 2.68 -25.41 -0.84
CA ARG A 138 1.70 -25.46 0.25
C ARG A 138 1.51 -24.10 0.88
N THR A 139 2.58 -23.32 1.06
CA THR A 139 2.48 -21.94 1.54
C THR A 139 1.59 -21.10 0.62
N LEU A 140 1.86 -21.08 -0.69
CA LEU A 140 1.04 -20.31 -1.63
C LEU A 140 -0.42 -20.75 -1.65
N TRP A 141 -0.66 -22.06 -1.62
CA TRP A 141 -2.02 -22.61 -1.56
C TRP A 141 -2.76 -22.21 -0.27
N SER A 142 -2.08 -22.26 0.89
CA SER A 142 -2.65 -21.82 2.16
C SER A 142 -2.99 -20.33 2.15
N ILE A 143 -2.13 -19.48 1.58
CA ILE A 143 -2.41 -18.04 1.43
C ILE A 143 -3.62 -17.83 0.52
N GLU A 144 -3.66 -18.49 -0.63
CA GLU A 144 -4.79 -18.39 -1.56
C GLU A 144 -6.11 -18.79 -0.91
N LYS A 145 -6.13 -19.89 -0.14
CA LYS A 145 -7.32 -20.35 0.56
C LYS A 145 -7.74 -19.42 1.69
N ALA A 146 -6.79 -18.87 2.43
CA ALA A 146 -7.07 -17.84 3.43
C ALA A 146 -7.70 -16.60 2.78
N LEU A 147 -7.16 -16.13 1.65
CA LEU A 147 -7.67 -14.97 0.92
C LEU A 147 -9.04 -15.20 0.27
N GLN A 148 -9.38 -16.44 -0.09
CA GLN A 148 -10.69 -16.80 -0.62
C GLN A 148 -11.78 -16.88 0.46
N ASN A 149 -11.41 -16.91 1.75
CA ASN A 149 -12.33 -17.11 2.85
C ASN A 149 -12.74 -15.78 3.51
N ARG A 150 -13.99 -15.37 3.30
CA ARG A 150 -14.60 -14.16 3.88
C ARG A 150 -14.64 -14.11 5.41
N ALA A 151 -14.44 -15.24 6.09
CA ALA A 151 -14.31 -15.27 7.54
C ALA A 151 -13.04 -14.56 8.04
N CYS A 152 -12.02 -14.42 7.18
CA CYS A 152 -10.76 -13.76 7.49
C CYS A 152 -10.84 -12.29 7.08
N ALA A 153 -10.62 -11.36 8.00
CA ALA A 153 -10.56 -9.94 7.64
C ALA A 153 -9.19 -9.55 7.08
N LEU A 154 -8.13 -10.19 7.58
CA LEU A 154 -6.75 -9.88 7.24
C LEU A 154 -5.91 -11.14 7.13
N VAL A 155 -5.14 -11.25 6.05
CA VAL A 155 -4.12 -12.29 5.86
C VAL A 155 -2.76 -11.64 5.77
N LEU A 156 -1.92 -11.86 6.79
CA LEU A 156 -0.50 -11.53 6.77
C LEU A 156 0.28 -12.75 6.29
N ALA A 157 1.11 -12.61 5.26
CA ALA A 157 1.81 -13.75 4.69
C ALA A 157 3.25 -13.48 4.29
N TRP A 158 4.09 -14.49 4.49
CA TRP A 158 5.51 -14.50 4.14
C TRP A 158 5.79 -15.67 3.18
N PRO A 159 5.41 -15.54 1.91
CA PRO A 159 5.48 -16.63 0.91
C PRO A 159 6.90 -17.00 0.45
N GLY A 160 7.94 -16.30 0.90
CA GLY A 160 9.29 -16.44 0.37
C GLY A 160 9.38 -15.97 -1.09
N HIS A 161 9.67 -16.88 -2.02
CA HIS A 161 9.81 -16.54 -3.44
C HIS A 161 8.46 -16.24 -4.11
N LEU A 162 8.32 -15.08 -4.76
CA LEU A 162 7.11 -14.70 -5.49
C LEU A 162 7.42 -14.39 -6.95
N THR A 163 6.50 -14.80 -7.84
CA THR A 163 6.50 -14.44 -9.25
C THR A 163 5.28 -13.57 -9.56
N GLY A 164 5.28 -12.85 -10.68
CA GLY A 164 4.12 -12.08 -11.12
C GLY A 164 2.86 -12.94 -11.27
N ARG A 165 3.00 -14.21 -11.69
CA ARG A 165 1.88 -15.17 -11.77
C ARG A 165 1.31 -15.49 -10.39
N HIS A 166 2.16 -15.73 -9.39
CA HIS A 166 1.72 -15.96 -8.02
C HIS A 166 0.94 -14.75 -7.50
N ILE A 167 1.49 -13.54 -7.66
CA ILE A 167 0.84 -12.31 -7.17
C ILE A 167 -0.50 -12.08 -7.86
N ARG A 168 -0.60 -12.28 -9.18
CA ARG A 168 -1.87 -12.12 -9.90
C ARG A 168 -2.94 -13.09 -9.40
N ARG A 169 -2.57 -14.35 -9.14
CA ARG A 169 -3.47 -15.36 -8.59
C ARG A 169 -3.92 -14.99 -7.17
N LEU A 170 -3.01 -14.55 -6.31
CA LEU A 170 -3.33 -14.12 -4.95
C LEU A 170 -4.19 -12.83 -4.92
N GLN A 171 -3.95 -11.89 -5.83
CA GLN A 171 -4.78 -10.68 -5.97
C GLN A 171 -6.21 -11.05 -6.37
N LEU A 172 -6.39 -12.00 -7.29
CA LEU A 172 -7.72 -12.49 -7.65
C LEU A 172 -8.40 -13.13 -6.44
N ALA A 173 -7.68 -13.99 -5.70
CA ALA A 173 -8.19 -14.61 -4.48
C ALA A 173 -8.65 -13.59 -3.43
N ALA A 174 -7.84 -12.56 -3.16
CA ALA A 174 -8.18 -11.47 -2.23
C ALA A 174 -9.46 -10.74 -2.64
N SER A 175 -9.61 -10.46 -3.94
CA SER A 175 -10.83 -9.83 -4.46
C SER A 175 -12.04 -10.77 -4.38
N THR A 176 -11.89 -12.06 -4.69
CA THR A 176 -12.96 -13.06 -4.60
C THR A 176 -13.46 -13.25 -3.16
N GLY A 177 -12.54 -13.40 -2.21
CA GLY A 177 -12.87 -13.58 -0.80
C GLY A 177 -13.07 -12.27 -0.04
N GLN A 178 -13.09 -11.12 -0.72
CA GLN A 178 -13.27 -9.80 -0.10
C GLN A 178 -12.37 -9.60 1.13
N THR A 179 -11.11 -10.02 1.02
CA THR A 179 -10.15 -10.06 2.13
C THR A 179 -8.97 -9.14 1.85
N LEU A 180 -8.48 -8.44 2.88
CA LEU A 180 -7.22 -7.71 2.78
C LEU A 180 -6.05 -8.68 2.96
N GLY A 181 -5.22 -8.78 1.92
CA GLY A 181 -3.98 -9.57 1.97
C GLY A 181 -2.76 -8.66 2.04
N VAL A 182 -1.86 -8.91 2.98
CA VAL A 182 -0.58 -8.22 3.09
C VAL A 182 0.54 -9.24 2.92
N LEU A 183 1.26 -9.12 1.80
CA LEU A 183 2.42 -9.95 1.49
C LEU A 183 3.70 -9.24 1.90
N PHE A 184 4.46 -9.89 2.76
CA PHE A 184 5.78 -9.47 3.15
C PHE A 184 6.83 -10.22 2.36
N HIS A 185 7.77 -9.50 1.74
CA HIS A 185 8.90 -10.10 1.02
C HIS A 185 10.06 -9.12 0.87
N GLN A 186 11.24 -9.63 0.51
CA GLN A 186 12.46 -8.83 0.44
C GLN A 186 12.83 -8.38 -0.99
N ARG A 187 12.13 -8.88 -2.02
CA ARG A 187 12.51 -8.69 -3.42
C ARG A 187 11.51 -7.82 -4.17
N ASN A 188 11.99 -6.74 -4.77
CA ASN A 188 11.13 -5.92 -5.61
C ASN A 188 10.76 -6.62 -6.93
N ILE A 189 9.50 -7.05 -7.08
CA ILE A 189 8.97 -7.65 -8.31
C ILE A 189 8.48 -6.55 -9.24
N ARG A 190 9.14 -6.34 -10.38
CA ARG A 190 8.85 -5.21 -11.29
C ARG A 190 7.40 -5.18 -11.78
N HIS A 191 6.88 -6.32 -12.22
CA HIS A 191 5.52 -6.45 -12.75
C HIS A 191 4.62 -7.16 -11.75
N SER A 192 4.09 -6.39 -10.82
CA SER A 192 3.19 -6.89 -9.79
C SER A 192 1.74 -6.46 -10.06
N ALA A 193 0.82 -7.42 -9.88
CA ALA A 193 -0.62 -7.22 -9.98
C ALA A 193 -1.27 -6.69 -8.69
N SER A 194 -0.50 -6.53 -7.60
CA SER A 194 -1.01 -5.97 -6.34
C SER A 194 -1.53 -4.55 -6.51
N VAL A 195 -2.43 -4.15 -5.62
CA VAL A 195 -3.08 -2.84 -5.62
C VAL A 195 -2.20 -1.77 -4.96
N LEU A 196 -1.45 -2.14 -3.91
CA LEU A 196 -0.54 -1.25 -3.19
C LEU A 196 0.82 -1.94 -2.99
N ARG A 197 1.90 -1.20 -3.19
CA ARG A 197 3.27 -1.66 -2.96
C ARG A 197 4.03 -0.58 -2.22
N MET A 198 4.63 -0.97 -1.11
CA MET A 198 5.40 -0.06 -0.28
C MET A 198 6.75 -0.70 0.05
N ARG A 199 7.77 0.12 0.19
CA ARG A 199 9.03 -0.26 0.80
C ARG A 199 9.08 0.32 2.19
N VAL A 200 9.45 -0.52 3.16
CA VAL A 200 9.61 -0.14 4.55
C VAL A 200 11.07 -0.31 4.93
N ALA A 201 11.64 0.72 5.54
CA ALA A 201 12.98 0.71 6.10
C ALA A 201 12.95 1.31 7.50
N SER A 202 13.63 0.66 8.44
CA SER A 202 13.81 1.22 9.78
C SER A 202 15.01 2.16 9.79
N SER A 203 14.82 3.32 10.40
CA SER A 203 15.88 4.17 10.96
C SER A 203 15.90 4.03 12.49
N GLU A 204 16.82 4.71 13.17
CA GLU A 204 16.97 4.67 14.64
C GLU A 204 15.68 5.09 15.35
N ASP A 205 15.07 6.21 14.94
CA ASP A 205 13.87 6.78 15.60
C ASP A 205 12.61 6.78 14.74
N ALA A 206 12.67 6.22 13.53
CA ALA A 206 11.58 6.31 12.59
C ALA A 206 11.44 5.09 11.67
N LEU A 207 10.22 4.89 11.18
CA LEU A 207 9.89 3.96 10.12
C LEU A 207 9.66 4.73 8.82
N GLN A 208 10.54 4.57 7.84
CA GLN A 208 10.39 5.19 6.54
C GLN A 208 9.58 4.29 5.61
N VAL A 209 8.49 4.82 5.06
CA VAL A 209 7.58 4.12 4.16
C VAL A 209 7.57 4.82 2.81
N ALA A 210 8.13 4.17 1.78
CA ALA A 210 8.12 4.66 0.41
C ALA A 210 7.02 3.95 -0.40
N ILE A 211 6.07 4.70 -0.92
CA ILE A 211 4.98 4.19 -1.76
C ILE A 211 5.50 4.01 -3.19
N LEU A 212 5.62 2.76 -3.63
CA LEU A 212 6.14 2.41 -4.95
C LEU A 212 5.03 2.33 -6.00
N LYS A 213 3.83 1.95 -5.57
CA LYS A 213 2.62 1.84 -6.38
C LYS A 213 1.41 1.95 -5.48
N ALA A 214 0.45 2.77 -5.85
CA ALA A 214 -0.91 2.73 -5.33
C ALA A 214 -1.87 2.82 -6.52
N ARG A 215 -2.67 1.79 -6.77
CA ARG A 215 -3.62 1.78 -7.91
C ARG A 215 -4.55 2.99 -7.80
N GLY A 216 -4.68 3.76 -8.88
CA GLY A 216 -5.45 5.00 -8.89
C GLY A 216 -4.65 6.25 -8.50
N SER A 217 -3.37 6.11 -8.13
CA SER A 217 -2.45 7.23 -7.94
C SER A 217 -1.14 7.03 -8.71
N TYR A 218 -0.60 8.13 -9.21
CA TYR A 218 0.72 8.21 -9.83
C TYR A 218 1.76 8.83 -8.89
N ARG A 219 1.35 9.24 -7.69
CA ARG A 219 2.25 9.82 -6.70
C ARG A 219 3.14 8.73 -6.11
N ARG A 220 4.43 9.06 -6.03
CA ARG A 220 5.42 8.31 -5.27
C ARG A 220 5.80 9.19 -4.10
N ASP A 221 5.21 8.88 -2.96
CA ASP A 221 5.46 9.61 -1.73
C ASP A 221 6.32 8.76 -0.80
N THR A 222 7.11 9.42 0.03
CA THR A 222 7.84 8.78 1.13
C THR A 222 7.42 9.46 2.41
N VAL A 223 6.93 8.67 3.36
CA VAL A 223 6.42 9.12 4.65
C VAL A 223 7.34 8.59 5.74
N THR A 224 7.68 9.45 6.70
CA THR A 224 8.43 9.08 7.89
C THR A 224 7.46 8.98 9.05
N LEU A 225 7.38 7.81 9.67
CA LEU A 225 6.51 7.55 10.82
C LEU A 225 7.38 7.50 12.09
N ALA A 226 6.93 8.13 13.17
CA ALA A 226 7.62 8.06 14.46
C ALA A 226 7.62 6.62 14.97
N ARG A 227 8.73 6.20 15.58
CA ARG A 227 8.86 4.86 16.17
C ARG A 227 8.18 4.84 17.54
N GLY A 228 6.92 4.44 17.57
CA GLY A 228 6.09 4.34 18.78
C GLY A 228 4.80 3.59 18.50
N LEU A 229 4.15 3.07 19.55
CA LEU A 229 2.78 2.58 19.45
C LEU A 229 1.87 3.81 19.29
N PRO A 230 1.08 3.91 18.20
CA PRO A 230 0.07 4.97 18.08
C PRO A 230 -1.13 4.74 19.01
#